data_AF-A0A6F8XX14-F1
#
_entry.id   AF-A0A6F8XX14-F1
#
_cell.length_a   1.000
_cell.length_b   1.000
_cell.length_c   1.000
_cell.angle_alpha   90.00
_cell.angle_beta   90.00
_cell.angle_gamma   90.00
#
_symmetry.space_group_name_H-M   'P 1'
#
loop_
_entity.id
_entity.type
_entity.pdbx_description
1 polymer ?
#
loop_
_entity_poly.entity_id
_entity_poly.type
_entity_poly.pdbx_seq_one_letter_code
_entity_poly.pdbx_strand_id
1 'polypeptide(L)'
;MEDAAGEPIDLDDVLVVIAHPFGDPEVPLADWIATGPGPGRFVRPVRARSRSTGQRLPLSVISLRYRNDGESRRAIADGRLDDPWPDAAG
;
A
#
# COMPACT_ATOMS: atom_id res chain seq x y z
N MET A 1 -13.24 -28.07 13.84
CA MET A 1 -12.70 -27.59 12.56
C MET A 1 -13.08 -26.12 12.52
N GLU A 2 -12.29 -25.29 13.17
CA GLU A 2 -12.57 -23.87 13.34
C GLU A 2 -11.29 -23.13 12.98
N ASP A 3 -11.42 -22.37 11.90
CA ASP A 3 -10.71 -21.16 11.53
C ASP A 3 -9.17 -21.19 11.61
N ALA A 4 -8.56 -21.51 10.46
CA ALA A 4 -7.26 -20.97 10.10
C ALA A 4 -7.41 -19.44 9.94
N ALA A 5 -7.53 -18.73 11.06
CA ALA A 5 -7.41 -17.29 11.11
C ALA A 5 -6.01 -16.96 10.62
N GLY A 6 -5.91 -16.47 9.38
CA GLY A 6 -4.65 -16.02 8.80
C GLY A 6 -3.97 -15.11 9.81
N GLU A 7 -2.72 -15.45 10.14
CA GLU A 7 -1.90 -14.64 11.05
C GLU A 7 -2.04 -13.15 10.67
N PRO A 8 -2.23 -12.26 11.66
CA PRO A 8 -2.30 -10.83 11.39
C PRO A 8 -1.02 -10.47 10.64
N ILE A 9 -1.17 -10.03 9.38
CA ILE A 9 -0.03 -9.64 8.57
C ILE A 9 0.64 -8.47 9.29
N ASP A 10 1.87 -8.70 9.74
CA ASP A 10 2.68 -7.67 10.34
C ASP A 10 3.06 -6.65 9.26
N LEU A 11 2.56 -5.41 9.41
CA LEU A 11 2.74 -4.36 8.41
C LEU A 11 4.19 -3.89 8.30
N ASP A 12 5.00 -4.12 9.33
CA ASP A 12 6.44 -3.85 9.35
C ASP A 12 7.23 -4.97 8.63
N ASP A 13 6.71 -6.19 8.64
CA ASP A 13 7.24 -7.31 7.85
C ASP A 13 6.87 -7.22 6.36
N VAL A 14 5.84 -6.47 5.97
CA VAL A 14 5.51 -6.30 4.54
C VAL A 14 6.34 -5.17 3.96
N LEU A 15 7.18 -5.50 2.97
CA LEU A 15 7.87 -4.51 2.15
C LEU A 15 7.08 -4.27 0.86
N VAL A 16 6.87 -3.01 0.53
CA VAL A 16 6.24 -2.57 -0.71
C VAL A 16 7.25 -1.86 -1.59
N VAL A 17 7.29 -2.25 -2.87
CA VAL A 17 8.07 -1.58 -3.88
C VAL A 17 7.19 -0.52 -4.51
N ILE A 18 7.59 0.73 -4.36
CA ILE A 18 6.87 1.89 -4.87
C ILE A 18 7.42 2.24 -6.24
N ALA A 19 6.59 2.25 -7.28
CA ALA A 19 7.00 2.79 -8.56
C ALA A 19 7.12 4.31 -8.46
N HIS A 20 8.33 4.84 -8.54
CA HIS A 20 8.63 6.27 -8.57
C HIS A 20 9.32 6.62 -9.90
N PRO A 21 9.10 7.82 -10.48
CA PRO A 21 9.79 8.24 -11.71
C PRO A 21 11.31 8.31 -11.60
N PHE A 22 11.85 8.40 -10.38
CA PHE A 22 13.29 8.48 -10.12
C PHE A 22 13.88 7.16 -9.56
N GLY A 23 13.08 6.09 -9.47
CA GLY A 23 13.52 4.78 -8.98
C GLY A 23 12.37 3.96 -8.38
N ASP A 24 12.65 2.74 -7.97
CA ASP A 24 11.67 1.88 -7.31
C ASP A 24 12.06 1.61 -5.84
N PRO A 25 11.90 2.60 -4.94
CA PRO A 25 12.25 2.39 -3.55
C PRO A 25 11.36 1.31 -2.93
N GLU A 26 12.00 0.49 -2.09
CA GLU A 26 11.33 -0.49 -1.26
C GLU A 26 11.24 0.04 0.17
N VAL A 27 10.02 0.09 0.71
CA VAL A 27 9.74 0.62 2.05
C VAL A 27 8.79 -0.32 2.79
N PRO A 28 8.80 -0.35 4.13
CA PRO A 28 7.77 -1.04 4.91
C PRO A 28 6.36 -0.51 4.58
N LEU A 29 5.38 -1.41 4.61
CA LEU A 29 3.98 -1.06 4.38
C LEU A 29 3.48 -0.11 5.48
N ALA A 30 3.95 -0.26 6.72
CA ALA A 30 3.70 0.67 7.80
C ALA A 30 4.14 2.12 7.45
N ASP A 31 5.36 2.30 6.96
CA ASP A 31 5.88 3.61 6.54
C ASP A 31 5.10 4.19 5.36
N TRP A 32 4.73 3.35 4.39
CA TRP A 32 3.89 3.75 3.26
C TRP A 32 2.51 4.21 3.73
N ILE A 33 1.87 3.51 4.67
CA ILE A 33 0.59 3.91 5.24
C ILE A 33 0.70 5.24 5.99
N ALA A 34 1.81 5.47 6.69
CA ALA A 34 2.04 6.71 7.45
C ALA A 34 2.33 7.91 6.53
N THR A 35 3.11 7.72 5.47
CA THR A 35 3.64 8.81 4.63
C THR A 35 2.85 9.01 3.35
N GLY A 36 2.43 7.92 2.72
CA GLY A 36 1.72 7.91 1.45
C GLY A 36 2.56 8.31 0.24
N PRO A 37 1.91 8.61 -0.90
CA PRO A 37 2.57 8.98 -2.15
C PRO A 37 3.21 10.37 -2.15
N GLY A 38 2.97 11.19 -1.11
CA GLY A 38 3.25 12.62 -1.15
C GLY A 38 2.56 13.32 -2.34
N PRO A 39 3.09 14.43 -2.87
CA PRO A 39 2.49 15.15 -4.00
C PRO A 39 2.51 14.35 -5.33
N GLY A 40 3.12 13.16 -5.35
CA GLY A 40 3.30 12.36 -6.55
C GLY A 40 2.07 11.52 -6.92
N ARG A 41 1.22 12.01 -7.82
CA ARG A 41 0.07 11.24 -8.38
C ARG A 41 0.43 9.92 -9.09
N PHE A 42 1.69 9.71 -9.43
CA PHE A 42 2.18 8.51 -10.12
C PHE A 42 2.89 7.52 -9.19
N VAL A 43 3.03 7.88 -7.91
CA VAL A 43 3.73 7.09 -6.90
C VAL A 43 2.77 6.05 -6.33
N ARG A 44 3.02 4.77 -6.59
CA ARG A 44 2.14 3.69 -6.14
C ARG A 44 2.90 2.40 -5.85
N PRO A 45 2.40 1.54 -4.95
CA PRO A 45 2.96 0.22 -4.76
C PRO A 45 2.71 -0.63 -6.01
N VAL A 46 3.75 -1.28 -6.52
CA VAL A 46 3.68 -2.20 -7.67
C VAL A 46 4.01 -3.64 -7.30
N ARG A 47 4.70 -3.85 -6.17
CA ARG A 47 4.97 -5.18 -5.62
C ARG A 47 4.90 -5.13 -4.11
N ALA A 48 4.54 -6.26 -3.51
CA ALA A 48 4.67 -6.50 -2.08
C ALA A 48 5.46 -7.79 -1.86
N ARG A 49 6.22 -7.87 -0.77
CA ARG A 49 6.88 -9.09 -0.31
C ARG A 49 7.01 -9.09 1.21
N SER A 50 7.06 -10.27 1.80
CA SER A 50 7.44 -10.41 3.21
C SER A 50 8.95 -10.21 3.34
N ARG A 51 9.35 -9.44 4.36
CA ARG A 51 10.72 -9.14 4.73
C ARG A 51 11.38 -10.37 5.35
N SER A 52 10.68 -11.04 6.27
CA SER A 52 11.20 -12.21 6.98
C SER A 52 11.38 -13.42 6.07
N THR A 53 10.45 -13.66 5.14
CA THR A 53 10.49 -14.85 4.28
C THR A 53 11.02 -14.56 2.87
N GLY A 54 11.08 -13.30 2.46
CA GLY A 54 11.39 -12.89 1.08
C GLY A 54 10.29 -13.26 0.06
N GLN A 55 9.17 -13.86 0.50
CA GLN A 55 8.12 -14.34 -0.37
C GLN A 55 7.35 -13.17 -0.98
N ARG A 56 7.07 -13.25 -2.29
CA ARG A 56 6.23 -12.26 -2.98
C ARG A 56 4.80 -12.37 -2.48
N LEU A 57 4.27 -11.24 -2.03
CA LEU A 57 2.89 -11.12 -1.55
C LEU A 57 2.04 -10.48 -2.66
N PRO A 58 0.75 -10.85 -2.75
CA PRO A 58 -0.17 -10.18 -3.66
C PRO A 58 -0.41 -8.74 -3.19
N LEU A 59 -0.63 -7.80 -4.11
CA LEU A 59 -0.97 -6.41 -3.76
C LEU A 59 -2.27 -6.29 -2.96
N SER A 60 -3.08 -7.35 -2.92
CA SER A 60 -4.27 -7.42 -2.08
C SER A 60 -3.98 -7.28 -0.58
N VAL A 61 -2.76 -7.59 -0.13
CA VAL A 61 -2.34 -7.35 1.26
C VAL A 61 -2.35 -5.86 1.64
N ILE A 62 -2.16 -4.99 0.65
CA ILE A 62 -2.30 -3.54 0.81
C ILE A 62 -3.79 -3.24 0.68
N SER A 63 -4.40 -2.67 1.72
CA SER A 63 -5.80 -2.27 1.65
C SER A 63 -6.01 -1.27 0.51
N LEU A 64 -7.16 -1.37 -0.18
CA LEU A 64 -7.42 -0.58 -1.39
C LEU A 64 -7.16 0.91 -1.18
N ARG A 65 -7.61 1.49 -0.06
CA ARG A 65 -7.39 2.92 0.27
C ARG A 65 -5.92 3.37 0.22
N TYR A 66 -4.97 2.46 0.45
CA TYR A 66 -3.53 2.76 0.46
C TYR A 66 -2.83 2.40 -0.86
N ARG A 67 -3.52 2.04 -1.94
CA ARG A 67 -2.85 1.63 -3.18
C ARG A 67 -2.47 2.79 -4.10
N ASN A 68 -3.09 3.96 -3.95
CA ASN A 68 -2.93 5.12 -4.84
C ASN A 68 -3.01 4.78 -6.35
N ASP A 69 -3.75 3.74 -6.70
CA ASP A 69 -4.03 3.32 -8.06
C ASP A 69 -5.33 3.95 -8.58
N GLY A 70 -5.73 3.63 -9.82
CA GLY A 70 -6.96 4.18 -10.39
C GLY A 70 -8.22 3.78 -9.61
N GLU A 71 -8.26 2.56 -9.07
CA GLU A 71 -9.40 2.02 -8.35
C GLU A 71 -9.59 2.71 -6.99
N SER A 72 -8.52 2.80 -6.20
CA SER A 72 -8.52 3.47 -4.91
C SER A 72 -8.83 4.96 -5.00
N ARG A 73 -8.18 5.68 -5.92
CA ARG A 73 -8.48 7.11 -6.15
C ARG A 73 -9.92 7.35 -6.60
N ARG A 74 -10.47 6.46 -7.43
CA ARG A 74 -11.87 6.54 -7.82
C ARG A 74 -12.81 6.26 -6.65
N ALA A 75 -12.53 5.24 -5.85
CA ALA A 75 -13.32 4.93 -4.66
C ALA A 75 -13.28 6.07 -3.62
N ILE A 76 -12.14 6.77 -3.48
CA ILE A 76 -12.03 7.97 -2.65
C ILE A 76 -12.85 9.12 -3.25
N ALA A 77 -12.72 9.38 -4.56
CA ALA A 77 -13.48 10.43 -5.25
C ALA A 77 -15.00 10.19 -5.23
N ASP A 78 -15.44 8.93 -5.30
CA ASP A 78 -16.85 8.51 -5.16
C ASP A 78 -17.33 8.52 -3.69
N GLY A 79 -16.49 8.88 -2.71
CA GLY A 79 -16.83 8.90 -1.28
C GLY A 79 -17.04 7.53 -0.64
N ARG A 80 -16.58 6.46 -1.30
CA ARG A 80 -16.69 5.07 -0.80
C ARG A 80 -15.56 4.69 0.16
N LEU A 81 -14.44 5.41 0.08
CA LEU A 81 -13.28 5.27 0.97
C LEU A 81 -12.85 6.64 1.45
N ASP A 82 -12.44 6.73 2.71
CA ASP A 82 -11.75 7.92 3.22
C ASP A 82 -10.35 8.02 2.62
N ASP A 83 -9.98 9.22 2.18
CA ASP A 83 -8.61 9.53 1.76
C ASP A 83 -7.68 9.39 2.98
N PRO A 84 -6.74 8.42 2.98
CA PRO A 84 -5.80 8.29 4.08
C PRO A 84 -4.73 9.40 4.11
N TRP A 85 -4.54 10.14 3.02
CA TRP A 85 -3.48 11.15 2.87
C TRP A 85 -4.04 12.46 2.31
N PRO A 86 -4.83 13.21 3.09
CA PRO A 86 -5.48 14.44 2.62
C PRO A 86 -4.50 15.53 2.15
N ASP A 87 -3.26 15.53 2.64
CA ASP A 87 -2.21 16.51 2.28
C ASP A 87 -1.52 16.19 0.94
N ALA A 88 -1.59 14.94 0.47
CA ALA A 88 -1.00 14.50 -0.79
C ALA A 88 -1.74 15.01 -2.04
N ALA A 89 -2.94 15.58 -1.86
CA ALA A 89 -3.79 16.08 -2.93
C ALA A 89 -3.50 17.54 -3.36
N GLY A 90 -2.49 18.19 -2.74
CA GLY A 90 -2.11 19.59 -2.98
C GLY A 90 -1.45 19.87 -4.33
#